data_AF-A0A508TMT0-F1
#
_entry.id   AF-A0A508TMT0-F1
#
_cell.length_a   1.000
_cell.length_b   1.000
_cell.length_c   1.000
_cell.angle_alpha   90.00
_cell.angle_beta   90.00
_cell.angle_gamma   90.00
#
_symmetry.space_group_name_H-M   'P 1'
#
loop_
_entity.id
_entity.type
_entity.pdbx_description
1 polymer ?
#
loop_
_entity_poly.entity_id
_entity_poly.type
_entity_poly.pdbx_seq_one_letter_code
_entity_poly.pdbx_strand_id
1 'polypeptide(L)'
;MSSGGDFGPSKIAMRTLCAAVALSASVLASHASAAEQEFGGPTFRKGMWRFVRTLEVLTATNGRHKLFEREMTRCVDPTQAMKSTFSSASIGNCHSSKPEKVSNKYVFSNRCDYMGPVSTVITVLSEEAYTEVNEVKGVAPRTDRVVARRISDCHEDRASLGQPAGPHEDIPQEREHDESEPL
;
A
#
# COMPACT_ATOMS: atom_id res chain seq x y z
N MET A 1 -50.81 44.31 -41.86
CA MET A 1 -51.12 45.74 -41.65
C MET A 1 -52.05 45.85 -40.45
N SER A 2 -51.73 46.76 -39.53
CA SER A 2 -52.51 47.23 -38.36
C SER A 2 -52.68 46.22 -37.21
N SER A 3 -52.01 46.32 -36.04
CA SER A 3 -51.67 47.42 -35.13
C SER A 3 -52.81 47.84 -34.19
N GLY A 4 -52.49 47.87 -32.88
CA GLY A 4 -53.20 48.60 -31.82
C GLY A 4 -54.34 47.83 -31.15
N GLY A 5 -54.50 47.82 -29.82
CA GLY A 5 -53.85 48.59 -28.78
C GLY A 5 -54.34 48.15 -27.40
N ASP A 6 -53.50 48.45 -26.41
CA ASP A 6 -53.65 48.26 -24.97
C ASP A 6 -54.73 49.19 -24.38
N PHE A 7 -55.27 48.86 -23.19
CA PHE A 7 -55.75 49.77 -22.12
C PHE A 7 -56.48 48.97 -21.01
N GLY A 8 -55.86 48.88 -19.83
CA GLY A 8 -56.51 48.46 -18.57
C GLY A 8 -57.52 49.49 -18.02
N PRO A 9 -58.20 49.19 -16.90
CA PRO A 9 -57.65 49.62 -15.62
C PRO A 9 -57.91 48.69 -14.40
N SER A 10 -57.11 48.97 -13.37
CA SER A 10 -56.97 48.37 -12.05
C SER A 10 -58.16 48.57 -11.09
N LYS A 11 -58.32 47.66 -10.10
CA LYS A 11 -58.73 47.96 -8.70
C LYS A 11 -58.60 46.71 -7.78
N ILE A 12 -57.50 46.69 -7.02
CA ILE A 12 -57.32 46.38 -5.58
C ILE A 12 -58.36 45.49 -4.88
N ALA A 13 -57.92 44.38 -4.28
CA ALA A 13 -58.17 44.06 -2.85
C ALA A 13 -57.36 42.83 -2.39
N MET A 14 -56.50 43.08 -1.40
CA MET A 14 -55.71 42.11 -0.64
C MET A 14 -56.56 41.50 0.49
N ARG A 15 -56.46 40.18 0.74
CA ARG A 15 -56.63 39.53 2.07
C ARG A 15 -56.34 38.02 2.05
N THR A 16 -55.09 37.70 2.37
CA THR A 16 -54.55 36.76 3.37
C THR A 16 -55.23 35.40 3.71
N LEU A 17 -54.41 34.35 3.54
CA LEU A 17 -54.28 33.03 4.20
C LEU A 17 -55.50 32.10 4.43
N CYS A 18 -55.37 30.88 3.89
CA CYS A 18 -55.44 29.66 4.69
C CYS A 18 -54.54 28.58 4.06
N ALA A 19 -53.70 27.97 4.89
CA ALA A 19 -52.71 26.97 4.52
C ALA A 19 -53.36 25.62 4.18
N ALA A 20 -52.84 24.95 3.14
CA ALA A 20 -52.98 23.51 2.96
C ALA A 20 -51.59 22.94 2.66
N VAL A 21 -51.08 22.18 3.63
CA VAL A 21 -49.85 21.39 3.58
C VAL A 21 -50.23 19.97 3.15
N ALA A 22 -49.48 19.40 2.19
CA ALA A 22 -49.19 17.96 1.95
C ALA A 22 -49.13 17.67 0.44
N LEU A 23 -48.26 16.83 -0.15
CA LEU A 23 -47.16 15.99 0.35
C LEU A 23 -46.26 15.66 -0.85
N SER A 24 -44.96 15.56 -0.60
CA SER A 24 -43.84 15.47 -1.55
C SER A 24 -43.64 14.07 -2.16
N ALA A 25 -43.06 14.01 -3.37
CA ALA A 25 -42.24 12.85 -3.81
C ALA A 25 -41.17 13.30 -4.81
N SER A 26 -40.26 14.17 -4.36
CA SER A 26 -39.01 14.44 -5.09
C SER A 26 -38.10 13.23 -4.92
N VAL A 27 -37.95 12.42 -5.98
CA VAL A 27 -36.95 11.34 -6.03
C VAL A 27 -35.57 11.99 -6.07
N LEU A 28 -35.02 12.30 -4.89
CA LEU A 28 -33.60 12.58 -4.74
C LEU A 28 -32.87 11.27 -4.95
N ALA A 29 -32.30 11.10 -6.13
CA ALA A 29 -31.30 10.08 -6.41
C ALA A 29 -30.16 10.27 -5.40
N SER A 30 -30.19 9.46 -4.33
CA SER A 30 -29.11 9.32 -3.39
C SER A 30 -27.91 8.78 -4.15
N HIS A 31 -27.05 9.69 -4.61
CA HIS A 31 -25.68 9.35 -4.92
C HIS A 31 -25.03 9.06 -3.56
N ALA A 32 -25.27 7.86 -3.05
CA ALA A 32 -24.38 7.26 -2.07
C ALA A 32 -23.06 7.07 -2.83
N SER A 33 -22.23 8.11 -2.83
CA SER A 33 -20.80 7.92 -2.95
C SER A 33 -20.47 6.91 -1.87
N ALA A 34 -20.21 5.67 -2.28
CA ALA A 34 -19.48 4.73 -1.46
C ALA A 34 -18.23 5.51 -1.05
N ALA A 35 -18.20 5.98 0.19
CA ALA A 35 -16.98 6.47 0.79
C ALA A 35 -16.05 5.27 0.74
N GLU A 36 -15.18 5.22 -0.26
CA GLU A 36 -13.97 4.41 -0.17
C GLU A 36 -13.40 4.73 1.20
N GLN A 37 -13.27 3.72 2.05
CA GLN A 37 -12.59 3.90 3.32
C GLN A 37 -11.19 4.41 2.99
N GLU A 38 -11.02 5.72 3.12
CA GLU A 38 -9.77 6.38 2.83
C GLU A 38 -8.71 5.73 3.69
N PHE A 39 -7.66 5.24 3.05
CA PHE A 39 -6.60 4.52 3.74
C PHE A 39 -5.90 5.48 4.71
N GLY A 40 -6.18 5.35 6.00
CA GLY A 40 -5.64 6.21 7.06
C GLY A 40 -4.18 5.92 7.43
N GLY A 41 -3.45 5.17 6.59
CA GLY A 41 -2.05 4.80 6.82
C GLY A 41 -1.05 5.63 6.00
N PRO A 42 0.24 5.26 6.05
CA PRO A 42 1.29 5.97 5.32
C PRO A 42 1.30 5.62 3.83
N THR A 43 1.48 6.65 3.00
CA THR A 43 1.68 6.50 1.55
C THR A 43 3.16 6.63 1.21
N PHE A 44 3.63 5.75 0.33
CA PHE A 44 5.01 5.68 -0.12
C PHE A 44 5.08 5.65 -1.65
N ARG A 45 6.17 6.18 -2.20
CA ARG A 45 6.42 6.12 -3.64
C ARG A 45 6.75 4.70 -4.08
N LYS A 46 6.06 4.21 -5.10
CA LYS A 46 6.46 2.98 -5.81
C LYS A 46 7.87 3.11 -6.40
N GLY A 47 8.59 2.00 -6.51
CA GLY A 47 9.93 2.00 -7.11
C GLY A 47 10.76 0.80 -6.68
N MET A 48 12.07 0.90 -6.91
CA MET A 48 13.04 -0.02 -6.36
C MET A 48 13.34 0.35 -4.91
N TRP A 49 13.16 -0.61 -4.01
CA TRP A 49 13.37 -0.42 -2.58
C TRP A 49 14.41 -1.39 -2.04
N ARG A 50 15.29 -0.86 -1.20
CA ARG A 50 16.23 -1.62 -0.37
C ARG A 50 15.63 -1.79 1.02
N PHE A 51 15.62 -3.03 1.50
CA PHE A 51 15.19 -3.41 2.85
C PHE A 51 16.35 -4.06 3.57
N VAL A 52 16.69 -3.55 4.75
CA VAL A 52 17.61 -4.21 5.68
C VAL A 52 16.78 -4.71 6.86
N ARG A 53 16.67 -6.03 6.99
CA ARG A 53 15.96 -6.71 8.09
C ARG A 53 16.96 -7.28 9.08
N THR A 54 16.80 -6.93 10.34
CA THR A 54 17.64 -7.40 11.45
C THR A 54 16.75 -8.08 12.48
N LEU A 55 17.07 -9.32 12.85
CA LEU A 55 16.40 -10.04 13.92
C LEU A 55 17.33 -10.13 15.13
N GLU A 56 16.86 -9.64 16.27
CA GLU A 56 17.55 -9.70 17.55
C GLU A 56 16.74 -10.53 18.55
N VAL A 57 17.42 -11.30 19.39
CA VAL A 57 16.82 -12.03 20.51
C VAL A 57 17.43 -11.53 21.81
N LEU A 58 16.58 -11.42 22.82
CA LEU A 58 17.00 -11.14 24.19
C LEU A 58 17.24 -12.46 24.91
N THR A 59 18.45 -12.65 25.44
CA THR A 59 18.77 -13.79 26.30
C THR A 59 18.36 -13.51 27.74
N ALA A 60 18.21 -14.58 28.54
CA ALA A 60 17.86 -14.48 29.96
C ALA A 60 18.85 -13.63 30.79
N THR A 61 20.08 -13.43 30.29
CA THR A 61 21.11 -12.57 30.89
C THR A 61 21.08 -11.12 30.38
N ASN A 62 19.98 -10.69 29.73
CA ASN A 62 19.76 -9.37 29.14
C ASN A 62 20.74 -8.98 28.02
N GLY A 63 21.43 -9.94 27.40
CA GLY A 63 22.21 -9.70 26.19
C GLY A 63 21.29 -9.59 24.97
N ARG A 64 21.44 -8.52 24.18
CA ARG A 64 20.88 -8.45 22.82
C ARG A 64 21.82 -9.16 21.86
N HIS A 65 21.34 -10.23 21.24
CA HIS A 65 22.09 -10.97 20.25
C HIS A 65 21.42 -10.85 18.89
N LYS A 66 22.17 -10.35 17.91
CA LYS A 66 21.75 -10.31 16.50
C LYS A 66 21.79 -11.73 15.95
N LEU A 67 20.62 -12.30 15.66
CA LEU A 67 20.50 -13.62 15.04
C LEU A 67 20.86 -13.59 13.56
N PHE A 68 20.32 -12.60 12.83
CA PHE A 68 20.68 -12.39 11.44
C PHE A 68 20.46 -10.94 11.02
N GLU A 69 21.09 -10.59 9.92
CA GLU A 69 20.72 -9.44 9.11
C GLU A 69 20.69 -9.86 7.65
N ARG A 70 19.61 -9.47 6.98
CA ARG A 70 19.41 -9.75 5.57
C ARG A 70 19.05 -8.48 4.87
N GLU A 71 19.78 -8.23 3.80
CA GLU A 71 19.46 -7.18 2.86
C GLU A 71 18.72 -7.77 1.66
N MET A 72 17.73 -7.04 1.17
CA MET A 72 17.05 -7.37 -0.09
C MET A 72 16.68 -6.10 -0.84
N THR A 73 16.67 -6.19 -2.16
CA THR A 73 16.26 -5.12 -3.06
C THR A 73 15.16 -5.64 -3.97
N ARG A 74 14.05 -4.91 -4.10
CA ARG A 74 12.91 -5.32 -4.94
C ARG A 74 12.09 -4.13 -5.43
N CYS A 75 11.53 -4.26 -6.62
CA CYS A 75 10.54 -3.33 -7.16
C CYS A 75 9.19 -3.59 -6.47
N VAL A 76 8.68 -2.61 -5.71
CA VAL A 76 7.43 -2.75 -4.95
C VAL A 76 6.69 -1.43 -4.82
N ASP A 77 5.42 -1.54 -4.46
CA ASP A 77 4.62 -0.46 -3.86
C ASP A 77 4.44 -0.75 -2.35
N PRO A 78 5.20 -0.09 -1.47
CA PRO A 78 5.05 -0.29 -0.03
C PRO A 78 3.68 0.15 0.50
N THR A 79 2.98 1.07 -0.16
CA THR A 79 1.62 1.49 0.26
C THR A 79 0.66 0.32 0.17
N GLN A 80 0.72 -0.47 -0.92
CA GLN A 80 -0.11 -1.66 -1.09
C GLN A 80 0.16 -2.70 0.00
N ALA A 81 1.43 -2.92 0.37
CA ALA A 81 1.80 -3.81 1.45
C ALA A 81 1.29 -3.29 2.82
N MET A 82 1.36 -1.98 3.05
CA MET A 82 0.88 -1.35 4.28
C MET A 82 -0.64 -1.41 4.43
N LYS A 83 -1.41 -1.33 3.33
CA LYS A 83 -2.87 -1.51 3.40
C LYS A 83 -3.25 -2.83 4.06
N SER A 84 -2.54 -3.92 3.74
CA SER A 84 -2.74 -5.23 4.35
C SER A 84 -2.41 -5.23 5.85
N THR A 85 -1.31 -4.59 6.25
CA THR A 85 -0.93 -4.43 7.66
C THR A 85 -1.98 -3.64 8.46
N PHE A 86 -2.59 -2.63 7.83
CA PHE A 86 -3.55 -1.72 8.46
C PHE A 86 -4.99 -2.23 8.45
N SER A 87 -5.33 -3.25 7.65
CA SER A 87 -6.69 -3.82 7.60
C SER A 87 -7.05 -4.70 8.81
N SER A 88 -6.20 -4.74 9.85
CA SER A 88 -6.47 -5.39 11.15
C SER A 88 -7.00 -6.83 11.03
N ALA A 89 -6.33 -7.67 10.24
CA ALA A 89 -6.71 -9.07 10.12
C ALA A 89 -6.74 -9.77 11.50
N SER A 90 -7.78 -10.57 11.73
CA SER A 90 -7.84 -11.48 12.87
C SER A 90 -7.22 -12.82 12.46
N ILE A 91 -6.36 -13.38 13.31
CA ILE A 91 -5.71 -14.68 13.08
C ILE A 91 -6.16 -15.62 14.20
N GLY A 92 -7.04 -16.57 13.88
CA GLY A 92 -7.69 -17.41 14.88
C GLY A 92 -8.43 -16.56 15.92
N ASN A 93 -8.06 -16.72 17.20
CA ASN A 93 -8.62 -15.95 18.32
C ASN A 93 -7.82 -14.66 18.63
N CYS A 94 -6.79 -14.33 17.84
CA CYS A 94 -6.04 -13.10 18.01
C CYS A 94 -6.70 -11.98 17.21
N HIS A 95 -7.06 -10.89 17.89
CA HIS A 95 -7.63 -9.69 17.27
C HIS A 95 -6.63 -8.54 17.28
N SER A 96 -6.34 -8.01 16.08
CA SER A 96 -5.40 -6.90 15.92
C SER A 96 -6.00 -5.59 16.41
N SER A 97 -5.26 -4.85 17.23
CA SER A 97 -5.57 -3.45 17.57
C SER A 97 -5.42 -2.56 16.33
N LYS A 98 -6.30 -1.56 16.19
CA LYS A 98 -6.07 -0.49 15.21
C LYS A 98 -4.81 0.31 15.58
N PRO A 99 -4.06 0.83 14.60
CA PRO A 99 -2.90 1.65 14.89
C PRO A 99 -3.30 3.02 15.45
N GLU A 100 -2.55 3.48 16.44
CA GLU A 100 -2.57 4.88 16.88
C GLU A 100 -1.51 5.67 16.11
N LYS A 101 -1.90 6.82 15.56
CA LYS A 101 -0.96 7.74 14.90
C LYS A 101 -0.44 8.76 15.91
N VAL A 102 0.87 8.74 16.16
CA VAL A 102 1.56 9.69 17.04
C VAL A 102 2.66 10.37 16.24
N SER A 103 2.41 11.62 15.81
CA SER A 103 3.31 12.36 14.92
C SER A 103 3.59 11.59 13.62
N ASN A 104 4.84 11.19 13.38
CA ASN A 104 5.27 10.40 12.23
C ASN A 104 5.29 8.88 12.49
N LYS A 105 4.68 8.42 13.59
CA LYS A 105 4.66 7.00 13.98
C LYS A 105 3.24 6.44 13.92
N TYR A 106 3.15 5.19 13.51
CA TYR A 106 1.96 4.35 13.64
C TYR A 106 2.28 3.20 14.60
N VAL A 107 1.54 3.14 15.70
CA VAL A 107 1.78 2.20 16.80
C VAL A 107 0.64 1.21 16.89
N PHE A 108 0.95 -0.06 16.69
CA PHE A 108 0.04 -1.17 16.95
C PHE A 108 0.46 -1.80 18.27
N SER A 109 -0.38 -1.69 19.31
CA SER A 109 -0.09 -2.30 20.61
C SER A 109 -0.19 -3.82 20.57
N ASN A 110 -1.07 -4.33 19.70
CA ASN A 110 -1.29 -5.76 19.51
C ASN A 110 -1.65 -6.06 18.04
N ARG A 111 -0.66 -6.23 17.17
CA ARG A 111 -0.86 -6.74 15.81
C ARG A 111 -0.76 -8.26 15.84
N CYS A 112 -1.78 -8.95 15.35
CA CYS A 112 -1.74 -10.39 15.19
C CYS A 112 -0.97 -10.72 13.92
N ASP A 113 0.17 -11.38 14.08
CA ASP A 113 1.03 -11.82 13.00
C ASP A 113 1.20 -13.36 13.05
N TYR A 114 1.86 -13.96 12.05
CA TYR A 114 2.20 -15.40 12.09
C TYR A 114 3.09 -15.75 13.29
N MET A 115 3.74 -14.75 13.88
CA MET A 115 4.60 -14.85 15.06
C MET A 115 3.82 -14.78 16.39
N GLY A 116 2.50 -14.58 16.34
CA GLY A 116 1.64 -14.31 17.48
C GLY A 116 1.35 -12.81 17.67
N PRO A 117 0.89 -12.40 18.86
CA PRO A 117 0.74 -11.00 19.26
C PRO A 117 2.08 -10.23 19.19
N VAL A 118 2.13 -9.17 18.39
CA VAL A 118 3.33 -8.34 18.18
C VAL A 118 3.00 -6.87 18.47
N SER A 119 3.90 -6.18 19.17
CA SER A 119 3.88 -4.72 19.23
C SER A 119 4.64 -4.18 18.02
N THR A 120 3.95 -3.45 17.14
CA THR A 120 4.55 -2.90 15.91
C THR A 120 4.64 -1.38 16.01
N VAL A 121 5.80 -0.82 15.69
CA VAL A 121 5.97 0.63 15.48
C VAL A 121 6.50 0.87 14.07
N ILE A 122 5.72 1.59 13.26
CA ILE A 122 6.15 2.05 11.94
C ILE A 122 6.46 3.54 12.05
N THR A 123 7.70 3.92 11.80
CA THR A 123 8.14 5.33 11.78
C THR A 123 8.34 5.78 10.34
N VAL A 124 7.54 6.73 9.88
CA VAL A 124 7.65 7.33 8.55
C VAL A 124 8.73 8.41 8.60
N LEU A 125 9.73 8.31 7.72
CA LEU A 125 10.78 9.31 7.59
C LEU A 125 10.50 10.23 6.40
N SER A 126 10.01 9.66 5.30
CA SER A 126 9.52 10.37 4.11
C SER A 126 8.64 9.43 3.30
N GLU A 127 8.14 9.88 2.14
CA GLU A 127 7.48 9.00 1.16
C GLU A 127 8.44 7.96 0.53
N GLU A 128 9.74 8.07 0.80
CA GLU A 128 10.81 7.23 0.25
C GLU A 128 11.57 6.46 1.34
N ALA A 129 11.19 6.59 2.61
CA ALA A 129 11.87 5.90 3.69
C ALA A 129 10.98 5.69 4.92
N TYR A 130 11.07 4.51 5.52
CA TYR A 130 10.46 4.20 6.81
C TYR A 130 11.26 3.17 7.59
N THR A 131 10.96 3.05 8.88
CA THR A 131 11.38 1.92 9.70
C THR A 131 10.18 1.21 10.29
N GLU A 132 10.28 -0.10 10.44
CA GLU A 132 9.30 -0.93 11.14
C GLU A 132 10.03 -1.71 12.23
N VAL A 133 9.49 -1.70 13.44
CA VAL A 133 10.00 -2.47 14.58
C VAL A 133 8.86 -3.32 15.11
N ASN A 134 9.09 -4.63 15.12
CA ASN A 134 8.16 -5.66 15.56
C ASN A 134 8.74 -6.32 16.81
N GLU A 135 8.11 -6.09 17.97
CA GLU A 135 8.54 -6.67 19.24
C GLU A 135 7.57 -7.77 19.68
N VAL A 136 8.11 -8.97 19.87
CA VAL A 136 7.40 -10.07 20.51
C VAL A 136 7.90 -10.13 21.95
N LYS A 137 6.96 -10.05 22.90
CA LYS A 137 7.22 -10.19 24.34
C LYS A 137 6.86 -11.61 24.79
N GLY A 138 7.41 -12.07 25.92
CA GLY A 138 7.08 -13.36 26.53
C GLY A 138 8.25 -14.31 26.64
N VAL A 139 8.02 -15.60 26.39
CA VAL A 139 8.98 -16.71 26.67
C VAL A 139 10.25 -16.63 25.82
N ALA A 140 10.17 -16.08 24.60
CA ALA A 140 11.31 -15.86 23.73
C ALA A 140 11.25 -14.44 23.15
N PRO A 141 11.63 -13.41 23.94
CA PRO A 141 11.53 -12.04 23.50
C PRO A 141 12.46 -11.78 22.31
N ARG A 142 11.91 -11.15 21.28
CA ARG A 142 12.64 -10.88 20.03
C ARG A 142 12.18 -9.59 19.41
N THR A 143 13.10 -8.93 18.73
CA THR A 143 12.87 -7.69 18.00
C THR A 143 13.25 -7.90 16.56
N ASP A 144 12.28 -7.76 15.65
CA ASP A 144 12.50 -7.73 14.22
C ASP A 144 12.41 -6.29 13.73
N ARG A 145 13.50 -5.79 13.15
CA ARG A 145 13.62 -4.41 12.67
C ARG A 145 13.83 -4.41 11.17
N VAL A 146 13.03 -3.62 10.46
CA VAL A 146 13.19 -3.35 9.03
C VAL A 146 13.49 -1.88 8.82
N VAL A 147 14.55 -1.60 8.05
CA VAL A 147 14.83 -0.26 7.51
C VAL A 147 14.58 -0.32 6.01
N ALA A 148 13.64 0.48 5.53
CA ALA A 148 13.23 0.53 4.14
C ALA A 148 13.57 1.89 3.52
N ARG A 149 14.23 1.87 2.36
CA ARG A 149 14.56 3.06 1.59
C ARG A 149 14.37 2.82 0.09
N ARG A 150 13.74 3.76 -0.58
CA ARG A 150 13.69 3.81 -2.04
C ARG A 150 15.08 4.15 -2.56
N ILE A 151 15.51 3.45 -3.60
CA ILE A 151 16.83 3.65 -4.21
C ILE A 151 16.75 4.11 -5.68
N SER A 152 15.68 3.78 -6.39
CA SER A 152 15.45 4.23 -7.77
C SER A 152 13.99 3.97 -8.20
N ASP A 153 13.65 4.36 -9.44
CA ASP A 153 12.49 3.79 -10.13
C ASP A 153 12.71 2.30 -10.41
N CYS A 154 11.62 1.57 -10.67
CA CYS A 154 11.74 0.22 -11.21
C CYS A 154 12.22 0.32 -12.66
N HIS A 155 13.15 -0.53 -13.05
CA HIS A 155 13.41 -0.75 -14.47
C HIS A 155 12.20 -1.51 -15.03
N GLU A 156 11.47 -0.91 -15.95
CA GLU A 156 10.67 -1.71 -16.86
C GLU A 156 11.67 -2.47 -17.73
N ASP A 157 11.63 -3.79 -17.71
CA ASP A 157 12.51 -4.59 -18.55
C ASP A 157 12.37 -4.09 -19.99
N ARG A 158 13.41 -3.41 -20.52
CA ARG A 158 13.56 -3.15 -21.96
C ARG A 158 13.76 -4.46 -22.77
N ALA A 159 13.35 -5.60 -22.22
CA ALA A 159 13.46 -6.93 -22.81
C ALA A 159 12.22 -7.31 -23.65
N SER A 160 11.51 -6.33 -24.24
CA SER A 160 10.39 -6.64 -25.15
C SER A 160 10.21 -5.66 -26.32
N LEU A 161 11.19 -4.83 -26.66
CA LEU A 161 11.16 -4.06 -27.92
C LEU A 161 12.57 -3.90 -28.49
N GLY A 162 12.91 -4.79 -29.44
CA GLY A 162 13.87 -4.46 -30.50
C GLY A 162 15.08 -5.37 -30.65
N GLN A 163 14.89 -6.64 -31.03
CA GLN A 163 15.82 -7.25 -31.99
C GLN A 163 15.10 -8.37 -32.77
N PRO A 164 14.90 -8.24 -34.10
CA PRO A 164 14.56 -9.38 -34.93
C PRO A 164 15.71 -10.39 -34.85
N ALA A 165 15.38 -11.67 -34.66
CA ALA A 165 16.34 -12.76 -34.76
C ALA A 165 17.04 -12.68 -36.13
N GLY A 166 18.33 -12.39 -36.11
CA GLY A 166 19.20 -12.55 -37.28
C GLY A 166 19.33 -14.04 -37.63
N PRO A 167 19.59 -14.39 -38.90
CA PRO A 167 19.65 -15.78 -39.33
C PRO A 167 20.81 -16.51 -38.66
N HIS A 168 20.53 -17.75 -38.28
CA HIS A 168 21.45 -18.76 -37.78
C HIS A 168 22.49 -19.06 -38.88
N GLU A 169 23.73 -18.60 -38.73
CA GLU A 169 24.85 -19.05 -39.55
C GLU A 169 25.32 -20.43 -39.06
N ASP A 170 25.34 -21.38 -40.01
CA ASP A 170 25.73 -22.77 -39.85
C ASP A 170 27.19 -22.92 -39.41
N ILE A 171 27.43 -23.76 -38.40
CA ILE A 171 28.77 -24.20 -37.99
C ILE A 171 29.14 -25.44 -38.82
N PRO A 172 30.24 -25.46 -39.58
CA PRO A 172 30.75 -26.69 -40.18
C PRO A 172 31.44 -27.56 -39.11
N GLN A 173 30.88 -28.74 -38.90
CA GLN A 173 31.49 -29.86 -38.20
C GLN A 173 32.44 -30.56 -39.16
N GLU A 174 33.75 -30.59 -38.86
CA GLU A 174 34.69 -31.65 -39.29
C GLU A 174 36.08 -31.39 -38.69
N ARG A 175 36.61 -32.33 -37.91
CA ARG A 175 37.69 -33.24 -38.36
C ARG A 175 38.22 -34.05 -37.16
N GLU A 176 37.93 -35.35 -37.19
CA GLU A 176 38.64 -36.38 -36.43
C GLU A 176 40.14 -36.34 -36.76
N HIS A 177 40.99 -36.46 -35.74
CA HIS A 177 42.37 -36.90 -35.92
C HIS A 177 42.63 -38.05 -34.97
N ASP A 178 43.03 -39.14 -35.61
CA ASP A 178 43.22 -40.50 -35.17
C ASP A 178 44.68 -40.74 -34.71
N GLU A 179 44.86 -41.83 -33.95
CA GLU A 179 46.10 -42.60 -33.71
C GLU A 179 47.37 -41.88 -33.18
N SER A 180 47.79 -42.06 -31.92
CA SER A 180 48.55 -43.18 -31.31
C SER A 180 50.05 -43.25 -31.64
N GLU A 181 50.91 -43.19 -30.60
CA GLU A 181 52.00 -44.18 -30.38
C GLU A 181 52.64 -44.03 -28.98
N PRO A 182 53.23 -45.12 -28.42
CA PRO A 182 53.76 -45.20 -27.06
C PRO A 182 55.30 -45.14 -26.99
N LEU A 183 55.84 -44.87 -25.80
CA LEU A 183 57.13 -45.35 -25.29
C LEU A 183 57.06 -45.52 -23.77
#